data_AF-S4WGE7-F1
#
_entry.id   AF-S4WGE7-F1
#
_cell.length_a   1.000
_cell.length_b   1.000
_cell.length_c   1.000
_cell.angle_alpha   90.00
_cell.angle_beta   90.00
_cell.angle_gamma   90.00
#
_symmetry.space_group_name_H-M   'P 1'
#
loop_
_entity.id
_entity.type
_entity.pdbx_description
1 polymer ?
#
loop_
_entity_poly.entity_id
_entity_poly.type
_entity_poly.pdbx_seq_one_letter_code
_entity_poly.pdbx_strand_id
1 'polypeptide(L)'
;LKAVDSLVPIGRGQRELLIGDRQTGKTAIAIDTILNQKQMNSRGNSSTSLYCVYVAIGQKRSTVAQLVKILSEANALEYSILVAATASDPAPLQFIAPYSGCAMGEYFRDNGMHALIIYDDLSKQAVAYRQMSLLLRRPPGREAFPGDVFYLHSRLLERAAKRSDLTGAGSLTALPVIETQAGDVSAYIPTNVISITDGQICLETELFYRGIRPAINVGLSVSRVGSAAQLRAMKQVCGSLKLELAQYREVAAFAQFGSDLDAATQALLN
;
A
#
# COMPACT_ATOMS: atom_id res chain seq x y z
N LEU A 1 8.91 -8.26 3.64
CA LEU A 1 8.48 -9.28 2.64
C LEU A 1 9.52 -9.32 1.53
N LYS A 2 10.13 -10.48 1.22
CA LYS A 2 11.28 -10.54 0.27
C LYS A 2 11.03 -9.76 -1.02
N ALA A 3 9.94 -10.03 -1.72
CA ALA A 3 9.62 -9.37 -3.00
C ALA A 3 9.40 -7.86 -2.88
N VAL A 4 8.90 -7.37 -1.73
CA VAL A 4 8.72 -5.94 -1.48
C VAL A 4 10.07 -5.31 -1.15
N ASP A 5 10.76 -5.82 -0.13
CA ASP A 5 11.99 -5.23 0.40
C ASP A 5 13.13 -5.23 -0.64
N SER A 6 13.12 -6.18 -1.59
CA SER A 6 14.09 -6.24 -2.70
C SER A 6 13.69 -5.44 -3.93
N LEU A 7 12.45 -5.56 -4.43
CA LEU A 7 12.05 -5.01 -5.74
C LEU A 7 11.39 -3.63 -5.66
N VAL A 8 10.64 -3.38 -4.58
CA VAL A 8 9.82 -2.18 -4.37
C VAL A 8 9.94 -1.73 -2.90
N PRO A 9 11.16 -1.32 -2.48
CA PRO A 9 11.44 -1.01 -1.09
C PRO A 9 10.63 0.19 -0.60
N ILE A 10 10.26 0.15 0.68
CA ILE A 10 9.44 1.19 1.33
C ILE A 10 10.23 1.85 2.45
N GLY A 11 10.48 3.14 2.31
CA GLY A 11 11.16 3.98 3.28
C GLY A 11 10.23 4.57 4.35
N ARG A 12 10.83 5.02 5.45
CA ARG A 12 10.11 5.80 6.49
C ARG A 12 9.73 7.17 5.94
N GLY A 13 8.44 7.50 5.98
CA GLY A 13 7.87 8.70 5.36
C GLY A 13 7.40 8.55 3.91
N GLN A 14 7.55 7.37 3.30
CA GLN A 14 7.11 7.09 1.94
C GLN A 14 5.61 6.77 1.88
N ARG A 15 4.99 7.00 0.73
CA ARG A 15 3.62 6.59 0.40
C ARG A 15 3.68 5.51 -0.68
N GLU A 16 3.35 4.27 -0.34
CA GLU A 16 3.42 3.13 -1.27
C GLU A 16 2.03 2.52 -1.48
N LEU A 17 1.50 2.64 -2.70
CA LEU A 17 0.15 2.15 -3.03
C LEU A 17 0.11 0.61 -3.13
N LEU A 18 -0.81 -0.03 -2.42
CA LEU A 18 -1.20 -1.42 -2.66
C LEU A 18 -2.41 -1.45 -3.60
N ILE A 19 -2.22 -1.86 -4.84
CA ILE A 19 -3.27 -1.84 -5.86
C ILE A 19 -3.46 -3.21 -6.49
N GLY A 20 -4.71 -3.58 -6.76
CA GLY A 20 -5.03 -4.81 -7.47
C GLY A 20 -6.46 -5.26 -7.21
N ASP A 21 -6.85 -6.34 -7.86
CA ASP A 21 -8.21 -6.85 -7.80
C ASP A 21 -8.56 -7.41 -6.43
N ARG A 22 -9.83 -7.70 -6.21
CA ARG A 22 -10.31 -8.38 -5.02
C ARG A 22 -9.56 -9.71 -4.83
N GLN A 23 -9.25 -10.06 -3.57
CA GLN A 23 -8.60 -11.34 -3.20
C GLN A 23 -7.19 -11.58 -3.75
N THR A 24 -6.46 -10.55 -4.18
CA THR A 24 -5.07 -10.67 -4.67
C THR A 24 -3.98 -10.60 -3.58
N GLY A 25 -4.36 -10.40 -2.30
CA GLY A 25 -3.43 -10.37 -1.17
C GLY A 25 -3.04 -8.97 -0.65
N LYS A 26 -3.73 -7.90 -1.07
CA LYS A 26 -3.47 -6.51 -0.61
C LYS A 26 -3.43 -6.38 0.92
N THR A 27 -4.50 -6.81 1.58
CA THR A 27 -4.61 -6.79 3.04
C THR A 27 -3.59 -7.70 3.72
N ALA A 28 -3.23 -8.84 3.10
CA ALA A 28 -2.22 -9.74 3.65
C ALA A 28 -0.83 -9.07 3.70
N ILE A 29 -0.45 -8.35 2.63
CA ILE A 29 0.78 -7.56 2.62
C ILE A 29 0.78 -6.52 3.76
N ALA A 30 -0.32 -5.78 3.92
CA ALA A 30 -0.45 -4.79 4.98
C ALA A 30 -0.35 -5.39 6.39
N ILE A 31 -1.02 -6.53 6.63
CA ILE A 31 -0.96 -7.25 7.91
C ILE A 31 0.47 -7.74 8.17
N ASP A 32 1.11 -8.40 7.21
CA ASP A 32 2.49 -8.88 7.34
C ASP A 32 3.45 -7.73 7.65
N THR A 33 3.25 -6.56 7.03
CA THR A 33 4.04 -5.36 7.35
C THR A 33 3.85 -4.93 8.81
N ILE A 34 2.64 -4.93 9.35
CA ILE A 34 2.38 -4.62 10.78
C ILE A 34 3.06 -5.65 11.68
N LEU A 35 2.87 -6.94 11.40
CA LEU A 35 3.38 -8.03 12.24
C LEU A 35 4.92 -8.03 12.29
N ASN A 36 5.57 -7.71 11.18
CA ASN A 36 7.03 -7.63 11.10
C ASN A 36 7.62 -6.56 12.03
N GLN A 37 6.84 -5.54 12.43
CA GLN A 37 7.35 -4.48 13.32
C GLN A 37 7.56 -4.95 14.76
N LYS A 38 6.91 -6.05 15.18
CA LYS A 38 7.03 -6.58 16.54
C LYS A 38 8.48 -6.80 16.96
N GLN A 39 9.27 -7.43 16.09
CA GLN A 39 10.68 -7.72 16.38
C GLN A 39 11.50 -6.42 16.53
N MET A 40 11.23 -5.42 15.68
CA MET A 40 11.90 -4.12 15.76
C MET A 40 11.50 -3.36 17.02
N ASN A 41 10.21 -3.33 17.35
CA ASN A 41 9.68 -2.65 18.53
C ASN A 41 10.14 -3.30 19.84
N SER A 42 10.30 -4.64 19.87
CA SER A 42 10.82 -5.35 21.06
C SER A 42 12.29 -5.06 21.39
N ARG A 43 13.07 -4.63 20.39
CA ARG A 43 14.51 -4.33 20.52
C ARG A 43 14.79 -2.83 20.54
N GLY A 44 13.82 -2.04 20.10
CA GLY A 44 13.95 -0.60 19.90
C GLY A 44 13.61 0.21 21.14
N ASN A 45 13.95 1.48 21.08
CA ASN A 45 13.42 2.53 21.94
C ASN A 45 12.24 3.23 21.23
N SER A 46 11.61 4.20 21.90
CA SER A 46 10.50 4.98 21.35
C SER A 46 10.83 5.68 20.02
N SER A 47 12.09 6.08 19.81
CA SER A 47 12.53 6.76 18.58
C SER A 47 12.85 5.81 17.42
N THR A 48 12.98 4.51 17.66
CA THR A 48 13.19 3.51 16.59
C THR A 48 11.98 2.65 16.32
N SER A 49 11.06 2.58 17.29
CA SER A 49 9.80 1.84 17.18
C SER A 49 8.89 2.41 16.10
N LEU A 50 8.14 1.52 15.44
CA LEU A 50 7.14 1.86 14.43
C LEU A 50 5.74 1.51 14.95
N TYR A 51 4.95 2.53 15.27
CA TYR A 51 3.55 2.38 15.66
C TYR A 51 2.67 2.24 14.43
N CYS A 52 1.67 1.37 14.48
CA CYS A 52 0.83 1.06 13.33
C CYS A 52 -0.57 1.64 13.51
N VAL A 53 -1.17 2.15 12.43
CA VAL A 53 -2.56 2.58 12.37
C VAL A 53 -3.20 1.88 11.19
N TYR A 54 -4.24 1.07 11.44
CA TYR A 54 -4.98 0.41 10.39
C TYR A 54 -6.39 1.00 10.29
N VAL A 55 -6.70 1.63 9.16
CA VAL A 55 -8.00 2.25 8.89
C VAL A 55 -8.82 1.34 7.98
N ALA A 56 -9.84 0.69 8.54
CA ALA A 56 -10.79 -0.13 7.79
C ALA A 56 -11.96 0.73 7.31
N ILE A 57 -12.12 0.85 5.99
CA ILE A 57 -13.14 1.70 5.34
C ILE A 57 -14.08 0.83 4.52
N GLY A 58 -15.37 0.85 4.85
CA GLY A 58 -16.41 0.09 4.15
C GLY A 58 -16.20 -1.44 4.20
N GLN A 59 -15.36 -1.94 5.11
CA GLN A 59 -15.13 -3.37 5.30
C GLN A 59 -16.30 -4.01 6.07
N LYS A 60 -16.51 -5.31 5.87
CA LYS A 60 -17.47 -6.07 6.69
C LYS A 60 -16.98 -6.11 8.14
N ARG A 61 -17.89 -5.92 9.10
CA ARG A 61 -17.57 -5.97 10.53
C ARG A 61 -16.91 -7.29 10.95
N SER A 62 -17.32 -8.41 10.36
CA SER A 62 -16.69 -9.72 10.57
C SER A 62 -15.23 -9.78 10.10
N THR A 63 -14.91 -9.17 8.97
CA THR A 63 -13.54 -9.07 8.45
C THR A 63 -12.66 -8.23 9.36
N VAL A 64 -13.19 -7.10 9.87
CA VAL A 64 -12.47 -6.28 10.87
C VAL A 64 -12.26 -7.05 12.17
N ALA A 65 -13.26 -7.80 12.65
CA ALA A 65 -13.10 -8.63 13.85
C ALA A 65 -12.04 -9.72 13.67
N GLN A 66 -11.98 -10.37 12.50
CA GLN A 66 -10.93 -11.32 12.16
C GLN A 66 -9.54 -10.66 12.15
N LEU A 67 -9.43 -9.46 11.58
CA LEU A 67 -8.19 -8.68 11.61
C LEU A 67 -7.74 -8.38 13.04
N VAL A 68 -8.64 -7.90 13.90
CA VAL A 68 -8.34 -7.63 15.33
C VAL A 68 -7.85 -8.91 16.00
N LYS A 69 -8.50 -10.05 15.74
CA LYS A 69 -8.10 -11.34 16.27
C LYS A 69 -6.68 -11.72 15.84
N ILE A 70 -6.36 -11.63 14.55
CA ILE A 70 -5.02 -11.92 14.00
C ILE A 70 -3.96 -11.03 14.67
N LEU A 71 -4.22 -9.72 14.78
CA LEU A 71 -3.31 -8.79 15.43
C LEU A 71 -3.17 -9.07 16.93
N SER A 72 -4.24 -9.49 17.60
CA SER A 72 -4.22 -9.88 19.01
C SER A 72 -3.39 -11.13 19.23
N GLU A 73 -3.62 -12.18 18.45
CA GLU A 73 -2.89 -13.46 18.55
C GLU A 73 -1.40 -13.29 18.26
N ALA A 74 -1.04 -12.31 17.43
CA ALA A 74 0.34 -11.97 17.16
C ALA A 74 0.97 -10.98 18.17
N ASN A 75 0.22 -10.50 19.18
CA ASN A 75 0.58 -9.38 20.08
C ASN A 75 1.01 -8.11 19.33
N ALA A 76 0.36 -7.84 18.19
CA ALA A 76 0.59 -6.62 17.42
C ALA A 76 -0.31 -5.45 17.88
N LEU A 77 -1.36 -5.73 18.66
CA LEU A 77 -2.25 -4.68 19.21
C LEU A 77 -1.55 -3.72 20.17
N GLU A 78 -0.47 -4.15 20.83
CA GLU A 78 0.29 -3.30 21.78
C GLU A 78 0.86 -2.03 21.13
N TYR A 79 1.10 -2.07 19.82
CA TYR A 79 1.64 -0.95 19.05
C TYR A 79 0.74 -0.58 17.86
N SER A 80 -0.51 -1.05 17.82
CA SER A 80 -1.43 -0.83 16.70
C SER A 80 -2.73 -0.16 17.13
N ILE A 81 -3.16 0.85 16.38
CA ILE A 81 -4.47 1.49 16.50
C ILE A 81 -5.34 1.01 15.35
N LEU A 82 -6.57 0.56 15.63
CA LEU A 82 -7.56 0.29 14.59
C LEU A 82 -8.62 1.40 14.57
N VAL A 83 -8.83 1.97 13.38
CA VAL A 83 -9.94 2.87 13.09
C VAL A 83 -10.89 2.14 12.16
N ALA A 84 -12.11 1.89 12.60
CA ALA A 84 -13.09 1.12 11.84
C ALA A 84 -14.32 1.97 11.49
N ALA A 85 -14.52 2.21 10.19
CA ALA A 85 -15.78 2.67 9.62
C ALA A 85 -16.26 1.59 8.63
N THR A 86 -17.10 0.69 9.13
CA THR A 86 -17.53 -0.52 8.43
C THR A 86 -18.62 -0.25 7.39
N ALA A 87 -18.93 -1.24 6.55
CA ALA A 87 -19.93 -1.14 5.49
C ALA A 87 -21.34 -0.74 5.98
N SER A 88 -21.67 -1.02 7.24
CA SER A 88 -22.96 -0.64 7.84
C SER A 88 -23.00 0.81 8.33
N ASP A 89 -21.84 1.46 8.43
CA ASP A 89 -21.74 2.81 8.96
C ASP A 89 -22.05 3.85 7.87
N PRO A 90 -22.67 4.99 8.22
CA PRO A 90 -23.07 5.99 7.24
C PRO A 90 -21.87 6.59 6.49
N ALA A 91 -22.11 7.03 5.25
CA ALA A 91 -21.06 7.56 4.36
C ALA A 91 -20.14 8.63 4.98
N PRO A 92 -20.62 9.58 5.81
CA PRO A 92 -19.75 10.53 6.50
C PRO A 92 -18.69 9.88 7.40
N LEU A 93 -19.00 8.75 8.07
CA LEU A 93 -18.03 8.04 8.90
C LEU A 93 -16.98 7.33 8.05
N GLN A 94 -17.39 6.69 6.95
CA GLN A 94 -16.45 6.07 6.00
C GLN A 94 -15.55 7.11 5.32
N PHE A 95 -16.09 8.28 5.03
CA PHE A 95 -15.34 9.42 4.48
C PHE A 95 -14.30 9.97 5.47
N ILE A 96 -14.64 10.15 6.75
CA ILE A 96 -13.76 10.81 7.72
C ILE A 96 -12.71 9.86 8.33
N ALA A 97 -12.97 8.55 8.39
CA ALA A 97 -12.10 7.59 9.06
C ALA A 97 -10.62 7.67 8.64
N PRO A 98 -10.27 7.84 7.34
CA PRO A 98 -8.88 8.04 6.94
C PRO A 98 -8.24 9.30 7.53
N TYR A 99 -8.98 10.41 7.61
CA TYR A 99 -8.47 11.64 8.22
C TYR A 99 -8.26 11.49 9.72
N SER A 100 -9.17 10.78 10.40
CA SER A 100 -9.07 10.48 11.83
C SER A 100 -7.85 9.60 12.13
N GLY A 101 -7.67 8.51 11.36
CA GLY A 101 -6.49 7.65 11.50
C GLY A 101 -5.20 8.38 11.18
N CYS A 102 -5.21 9.24 10.15
CA CYS A 102 -4.05 10.06 9.80
C CYS A 102 -3.66 11.00 10.96
N ALA A 103 -4.62 11.66 11.61
CA ALA A 103 -4.34 12.50 12.77
C ALA A 103 -3.74 11.72 13.95
N MET A 104 -4.20 10.48 14.19
CA MET A 104 -3.59 9.58 15.18
C MET A 104 -2.15 9.22 14.81
N GLY A 105 -1.87 8.98 13.52
CA GLY A 105 -0.51 8.73 13.02
C GLY A 105 0.41 9.96 13.12
N GLU A 106 -0.13 11.15 12.88
CA GLU A 106 0.61 12.41 12.96
C GLU A 106 1.08 12.72 14.38
N TYR A 107 0.34 12.31 15.41
CA TYR A 107 0.83 12.39 16.80
C TYR A 107 2.20 11.74 16.94
N PHE A 108 2.41 10.54 16.39
CA PHE A 108 3.72 9.89 16.44
C PHE A 108 4.76 10.65 15.62
N ARG A 109 4.41 11.05 14.39
CA ARG A 109 5.30 11.80 13.48
C ARG A 109 5.80 13.10 14.13
N ASP A 110 4.93 13.84 14.79
CA ASP A 110 5.24 15.18 15.29
C ASP A 110 5.91 15.16 16.67
N ASN A 111 5.90 14.00 17.35
CA ASN A 111 6.60 13.77 18.62
C ASN A 111 7.91 12.96 18.43
N GLY A 112 8.51 13.02 17.24
CA GLY A 112 9.80 12.37 16.95
C GLY A 112 9.77 10.84 16.90
N MET A 113 8.57 10.26 16.81
CA MET A 113 8.36 8.83 16.65
C MET A 113 8.04 8.48 15.19
N HIS A 114 7.95 7.19 14.90
CA HIS A 114 7.61 6.70 13.57
C HIS A 114 6.27 5.98 13.59
N ALA A 115 5.44 6.28 12.61
CA ALA A 115 4.18 5.59 12.38
C ALA A 115 4.07 5.03 10.96
N LEU A 116 3.34 3.92 10.85
CA LEU A 116 2.86 3.31 9.64
C LEU A 116 1.34 3.41 9.63
N ILE A 117 0.75 3.93 8.57
CA ILE A 117 -0.70 3.97 8.38
C ILE A 117 -1.13 3.18 7.16
N ILE A 118 -2.16 2.36 7.30
CA ILE A 118 -2.79 1.62 6.21
C ILE A 118 -4.23 2.11 6.02
N TYR A 119 -4.62 2.37 4.78
CA TYR A 119 -5.99 2.75 4.44
C TYR A 119 -6.63 1.65 3.58
N ASP A 120 -7.50 0.83 4.17
CA ASP A 120 -8.10 -0.37 3.54
C ASP A 120 -9.66 -0.25 3.44
N ASP A 121 -10.22 0.37 2.39
CA ASP A 121 -9.51 0.91 1.23
C ASP A 121 -10.00 2.30 0.78
N LEU A 122 -9.14 3.02 0.04
CA LEU A 122 -9.44 4.37 -0.45
C LEU A 122 -10.44 4.37 -1.62
N SER A 123 -10.62 3.24 -2.31
CA SER A 123 -11.69 3.10 -3.31
C SER A 123 -13.06 3.28 -2.64
N LYS A 124 -13.27 2.64 -1.47
CA LYS A 124 -14.49 2.77 -0.67
C LYS A 124 -14.63 4.16 -0.04
N GLN A 125 -13.53 4.81 0.37
CA GLN A 125 -13.59 6.21 0.81
C GLN A 125 -14.09 7.14 -0.30
N ALA A 126 -13.57 6.98 -1.53
CA ALA A 126 -14.01 7.78 -2.68
C ALA A 126 -15.49 7.55 -2.99
N VAL A 127 -15.98 6.32 -2.90
CA VAL A 127 -17.41 5.98 -3.07
C VAL A 127 -18.27 6.67 -2.00
N ALA A 128 -17.84 6.66 -0.74
CA ALA A 128 -18.53 7.37 0.34
C ALA A 128 -18.56 8.89 0.10
N TYR A 129 -17.44 9.48 -0.36
CA TYR A 129 -17.39 10.90 -0.70
C TYR A 129 -18.29 11.26 -1.88
N ARG A 130 -18.35 10.39 -2.89
CA ARG A 130 -19.28 10.51 -4.02
C ARG A 130 -20.73 10.52 -3.55
N GLN A 131 -21.11 9.57 -2.69
CA GLN A 131 -22.46 9.52 -2.13
C GLN A 131 -22.83 10.82 -1.41
N MET A 132 -21.95 11.32 -0.53
CA MET A 132 -22.17 12.58 0.16
C MET A 132 -22.33 13.76 -0.80
N SER A 133 -21.44 13.85 -1.79
CA SER A 133 -21.42 14.96 -2.76
C SER A 133 -22.69 15.00 -3.61
N LEU A 134 -23.16 13.84 -4.08
CA LEU A 134 -24.39 13.73 -4.86
C LEU A 134 -25.64 14.09 -4.03
N LEU A 135 -25.70 13.64 -2.77
CA LEU A 135 -26.81 14.00 -1.86
C LEU A 135 -26.83 15.50 -1.55
N LEU A 136 -25.66 16.13 -1.50
CA LEU A 136 -25.50 17.58 -1.39
C LEU A 136 -25.72 18.33 -2.71
N ARG A 137 -26.14 17.64 -3.78
CA ARG A 137 -26.40 18.20 -5.11
C ARG A 137 -25.19 18.90 -5.74
N ARG A 138 -23.97 18.47 -5.39
CA ARG A 138 -22.76 18.93 -6.09
C ARG A 138 -22.70 18.29 -7.49
N PRO A 139 -22.36 19.04 -8.54
CA PRO A 139 -22.25 18.49 -9.88
C PRO A 139 -21.23 17.34 -9.96
N PRO A 140 -21.60 16.18 -10.56
CA PRO A 140 -20.67 15.08 -10.77
C PRO A 140 -19.74 15.32 -11.97
N GLY A 141 -18.55 14.73 -11.92
CA GLY A 141 -17.60 14.64 -13.02
C GLY A 141 -17.47 13.21 -13.56
N ARG A 142 -16.25 12.81 -13.95
CA ARG A 142 -15.93 11.48 -14.48
C ARG A 142 -16.33 10.38 -13.49
N GLU A 143 -16.98 9.31 -14.00
CA GLU A 143 -17.47 8.17 -13.20
C GLU A 143 -18.39 8.58 -12.01
N ALA A 144 -19.08 9.71 -12.18
CA ALA A 144 -19.94 10.35 -11.20
C ALA A 144 -19.25 10.82 -9.89
N PHE A 145 -17.92 10.80 -9.82
CA PHE A 145 -17.19 11.36 -8.67
C PHE A 145 -17.23 12.90 -8.69
N PRO A 146 -17.16 13.56 -7.53
CA PRO A 146 -17.04 15.02 -7.46
C PRO A 146 -15.71 15.48 -8.07
N GLY A 147 -15.68 16.70 -8.63
CA GLY A 147 -14.50 17.24 -9.33
C GLY A 147 -13.25 17.37 -8.46
N ASP A 148 -13.40 17.39 -7.13
CA ASP A 148 -12.31 17.48 -6.16
C ASP A 148 -11.95 16.13 -5.52
N VAL A 149 -12.35 14.99 -6.12
CA VAL A 149 -11.97 13.65 -5.62
C VAL A 149 -10.45 13.42 -5.61
N PHE A 150 -9.70 14.10 -6.49
CA PHE A 150 -8.23 14.10 -6.40
C PHE A 150 -7.76 14.76 -5.10
N TYR A 151 -8.32 15.93 -4.76
CA TYR A 151 -7.97 16.69 -3.56
C TYR A 151 -8.30 15.94 -2.27
N LEU A 152 -9.33 15.07 -2.29
CA LEU A 152 -9.66 14.16 -1.19
C LEU A 152 -8.44 13.33 -0.76
N HIS A 153 -7.83 12.63 -1.71
CA HIS A 153 -6.72 11.72 -1.43
C HIS A 153 -5.36 12.43 -1.37
N SER A 154 -5.15 13.50 -2.17
CA SER A 154 -3.86 14.20 -2.15
C SER A 154 -3.61 14.86 -0.79
N ARG A 155 -4.57 15.62 -0.26
CA ARG A 155 -4.42 16.26 1.07
C ARG A 155 -4.31 15.25 2.22
N LEU A 156 -4.80 14.01 2.01
CA LEU A 156 -4.67 12.93 2.97
C LEU A 156 -3.26 12.32 2.92
N LEU A 157 -2.79 11.94 1.74
CA LEU A 157 -1.54 11.21 1.56
C LEU A 157 -0.31 12.10 1.66
N GLU A 158 -0.40 13.39 1.29
CA GLU A 158 0.69 14.37 1.48
C GLU A 158 1.03 14.61 2.96
N ARG A 159 0.17 14.18 3.90
CA ARG A 159 0.48 14.22 5.35
C ARG A 159 1.43 13.11 5.79
N ALA A 160 1.60 12.06 4.98
CA ALA A 160 2.61 11.03 5.22
C ALA A 160 3.97 11.53 4.72
N ALA A 161 4.87 11.83 5.65
CA ALA A 161 6.17 12.41 5.36
C ALA A 161 7.20 12.06 6.44
N LYS A 162 8.48 12.21 6.10
CA LYS A 162 9.61 12.24 7.04
C LYS A 162 9.91 13.69 7.42
N ARG A 163 9.89 14.00 8.71
CA ARG A 163 10.22 15.32 9.26
C ARG A 163 11.73 15.53 9.28
N SER A 164 12.14 16.79 9.26
CA SER A 164 13.55 17.18 9.40
C SER A 164 14.03 17.00 10.84
N ASP A 165 15.35 17.01 11.03
CA ASP A 165 15.95 16.90 12.37
C ASP A 165 15.53 18.07 13.29
N LEU A 166 15.36 19.26 12.72
CA LEU A 166 14.86 20.46 13.43
C LEU A 166 13.41 20.30 13.94
N THR A 167 12.65 19.37 13.38
CA THR A 167 11.24 19.13 13.73
C THR A 167 11.03 17.75 14.35
N GLY A 168 12.07 17.20 14.97
CA GLY A 168 12.03 15.96 15.75
C GLY A 168 12.29 14.68 14.95
N ALA A 169 12.52 14.78 13.62
CA ALA A 169 12.84 13.66 12.75
C ALA A 169 11.83 12.48 12.76
N GLY A 170 10.59 12.68 13.23
CA GLY A 170 9.56 11.63 13.16
C GLY A 170 9.09 11.38 11.73
N SER A 171 8.33 10.30 11.51
CA SER A 171 7.80 10.00 10.18
C SER A 171 6.43 9.34 10.22
N LEU A 172 5.63 9.58 9.20
CA LEU A 172 4.44 8.81 8.90
C LEU A 172 4.59 8.18 7.51
N THR A 173 4.68 6.85 7.44
CA THR A 173 4.65 6.07 6.19
C THR A 173 3.22 5.65 5.90
N ALA A 174 2.75 5.78 4.66
CA ALA A 174 1.39 5.40 4.28
C ALA A 174 1.37 4.25 3.25
N LEU A 175 0.51 3.26 3.51
CA LEU A 175 0.16 2.19 2.57
C LEU A 175 -1.33 2.31 2.20
N PRO A 176 -1.70 3.21 1.27
CA PRO A 176 -3.05 3.23 0.76
C PRO A 176 -3.37 1.96 -0.03
N VAL A 177 -4.57 1.44 0.14
CA VAL A 177 -5.09 0.30 -0.64
C VAL A 177 -6.09 0.83 -1.67
N ILE A 178 -5.99 0.34 -2.90
CA ILE A 178 -6.98 0.55 -3.97
C ILE A 178 -7.40 -0.80 -4.53
N GLU A 179 -8.71 -1.01 -4.58
CA GLU A 179 -9.31 -2.13 -5.29
C GLU A 179 -9.59 -1.72 -6.75
N THR A 180 -9.01 -2.47 -7.70
CA THR A 180 -9.31 -2.36 -9.13
C THR A 180 -10.47 -3.28 -9.51
N GLN A 181 -11.07 -3.01 -10.67
CA GLN A 181 -12.07 -3.88 -11.28
C GLN A 181 -11.47 -4.49 -12.54
N ALA A 182 -11.46 -5.82 -12.64
CA ALA A 182 -10.94 -6.56 -13.79
C ALA A 182 -9.50 -6.18 -14.20
N GLY A 183 -8.64 -5.88 -13.21
CA GLY A 183 -7.25 -5.51 -13.43
C GLY A 183 -7.04 -4.11 -14.01
N ASP A 184 -8.09 -3.29 -14.16
CA ASP A 184 -7.96 -1.97 -14.76
C ASP A 184 -7.32 -0.96 -13.79
N VAL A 185 -6.01 -0.79 -13.95
CA VAL A 185 -5.21 0.23 -13.25
C VAL A 185 -5.34 1.63 -13.87
N SER A 186 -5.99 1.76 -15.03
CA SER A 186 -6.19 3.03 -15.75
C SER A 186 -7.50 3.74 -15.40
N ALA A 187 -8.33 3.11 -14.56
CA ALA A 187 -9.54 3.72 -14.04
C ALA A 187 -9.25 5.01 -13.25
N TYR A 188 -10.29 5.83 -13.05
CA TYR A 188 -10.12 7.20 -12.58
C TYR A 188 -9.47 7.30 -11.20
N ILE A 189 -9.96 6.55 -10.21
CA ILE A 189 -9.41 6.57 -8.84
C ILE A 189 -8.01 5.94 -8.76
N PRO A 190 -7.75 4.75 -9.33
CA PRO A 190 -6.40 4.20 -9.46
C PRO A 190 -5.37 5.19 -9.98
N THR A 191 -5.64 5.81 -11.13
CA THR A 191 -4.70 6.74 -11.78
C THR A 191 -4.41 7.95 -10.89
N ASN A 192 -5.43 8.50 -10.24
CA ASN A 192 -5.25 9.61 -9.29
C ASN A 192 -4.30 9.21 -8.15
N VAL A 193 -4.52 8.07 -7.50
CA VAL A 193 -3.70 7.67 -6.35
C VAL A 193 -2.27 7.28 -6.77
N ILE A 194 -2.08 6.64 -7.93
CA ILE A 194 -0.75 6.36 -8.52
C ILE A 194 0.05 7.65 -8.71
N SER A 195 -0.61 8.75 -9.08
CA SER A 195 0.03 10.05 -9.27
C SER A 195 0.36 10.79 -7.97
N ILE A 196 -0.25 10.38 -6.84
CA ILE A 196 -0.02 10.98 -5.51
C ILE A 196 1.06 10.20 -4.74
N THR A 197 1.08 8.87 -4.85
CA THR A 197 2.01 8.03 -4.09
C THR A 197 3.42 8.03 -4.68
N ASP A 198 4.41 7.69 -3.85
CA ASP A 198 5.82 7.53 -4.26
C ASP A 198 6.06 6.25 -5.03
N GLY A 199 5.16 5.29 -4.94
CA GLY A 199 5.24 4.04 -5.67
C GLY A 199 3.93 3.28 -5.64
N GLN A 200 3.96 2.11 -6.26
CA GLN A 200 2.86 1.17 -6.25
C GLN A 200 3.37 -0.27 -6.28
N ILE A 201 2.62 -1.13 -5.60
CA ILE A 201 2.72 -2.58 -5.60
C ILE A 201 1.45 -3.09 -6.25
N CYS A 202 1.56 -3.44 -7.53
CA CYS A 202 0.47 -3.97 -8.34
C CYS A 202 0.35 -5.47 -8.13
N LEU A 203 -0.79 -5.93 -7.64
CA LEU A 203 -1.11 -7.33 -7.43
C LEU A 203 -2.04 -7.85 -8.52
N GLU A 204 -1.64 -8.95 -9.16
CA GLU A 204 -2.38 -9.53 -10.28
C GLU A 204 -3.04 -10.86 -9.93
N THR A 205 -4.28 -10.99 -10.36
CA THR A 205 -5.09 -12.19 -10.18
C THR A 205 -4.47 -13.41 -10.89
N GLU A 206 -3.91 -13.22 -12.08
CA GLU A 206 -3.25 -14.30 -12.84
C GLU A 206 -2.03 -14.86 -12.11
N LEU A 207 -1.15 -14.00 -11.60
CA LEU A 207 0.01 -14.41 -10.80
C LEU A 207 -0.40 -15.16 -9.54
N PHE A 208 -1.46 -14.68 -8.87
CA PHE A 208 -2.00 -15.32 -7.67
C PHE A 208 -2.51 -16.74 -7.93
N TYR A 209 -3.22 -16.96 -9.04
CA TYR A 209 -3.72 -18.28 -9.44
C TYR A 209 -2.62 -19.21 -9.96
N ARG A 210 -1.54 -18.68 -10.54
CA ARG A 210 -0.32 -19.44 -10.88
C ARG A 210 0.52 -19.84 -9.66
N GLY A 211 0.11 -19.46 -8.45
CA GLY A 211 0.80 -19.81 -7.20
C GLY A 211 1.90 -18.83 -6.78
N ILE A 212 2.12 -17.74 -7.52
CA ILE A 212 3.09 -16.71 -7.16
C ILE A 212 2.48 -15.82 -6.06
N ARG A 213 2.98 -15.94 -4.84
CA ARG A 213 2.47 -15.20 -3.67
C ARG A 213 3.64 -14.62 -2.85
N PRO A 214 3.71 -13.29 -2.60
CA PRO A 214 2.74 -12.26 -3.02
C PRO A 214 2.71 -12.07 -4.54
N ALA A 215 1.52 -11.80 -5.08
CA ALA A 215 1.23 -11.79 -6.52
C ALA A 215 1.67 -10.48 -7.23
N ILE A 216 2.91 -10.04 -6.97
CA ILE A 216 3.42 -8.74 -7.41
C ILE A 216 3.78 -8.78 -8.90
N ASN A 217 3.19 -7.86 -9.68
CA ASN A 217 3.68 -7.58 -11.03
C ASN A 217 4.93 -6.72 -10.96
N VAL A 218 6.09 -7.30 -11.25
CA VAL A 218 7.40 -6.63 -11.16
C VAL A 218 7.54 -5.46 -12.13
N GLY A 219 6.92 -5.54 -13.32
CA GLY A 219 6.99 -4.49 -14.34
C GLY A 219 6.13 -3.28 -14.02
N LEU A 220 4.92 -3.51 -13.48
CA LEU A 220 3.98 -2.45 -13.11
C LEU A 220 4.27 -1.84 -11.73
N SER A 221 4.93 -2.59 -10.85
CA SER A 221 5.24 -2.13 -9.49
C SER A 221 6.53 -1.30 -9.48
N VAL A 222 6.54 -0.18 -8.75
CA VAL A 222 7.70 0.72 -8.65
C VAL A 222 7.74 1.39 -7.29
N SER A 223 8.93 1.60 -6.75
CA SER A 223 9.19 2.60 -5.72
C SER A 223 10.06 3.69 -6.32
N ARG A 224 9.61 4.95 -6.29
CA ARG A 224 10.40 6.10 -6.79
C ARG A 224 11.49 6.53 -5.81
N VAL A 225 11.40 6.13 -4.54
CA VAL A 225 12.51 6.28 -3.56
C VAL A 225 13.62 5.28 -3.86
N GLY A 226 13.25 4.07 -4.30
CA GLY A 226 14.18 3.06 -4.78
C GLY A 226 15.24 2.66 -3.75
N SER A 227 16.48 2.45 -4.21
CA SER A 227 17.56 1.91 -3.37
C SER A 227 17.96 2.78 -2.17
N ALA A 228 17.50 4.04 -2.10
CA ALA A 228 17.72 4.90 -0.92
C ALA A 228 16.98 4.40 0.32
N ALA A 229 15.90 3.62 0.14
CA ALA A 229 15.17 2.97 1.23
C ALA A 229 15.77 1.61 1.65
N GLN A 230 16.81 1.12 0.95
CA GLN A 230 17.38 -0.20 1.20
C GLN A 230 18.63 -0.14 2.07
N LEU A 231 18.81 -1.19 2.88
CA LEU A 231 20.11 -1.44 3.52
C LEU A 231 21.17 -1.71 2.46
N ARG A 232 22.41 -1.30 2.73
CA ARG A 232 23.55 -1.48 1.82
C ARG A 232 23.71 -2.94 1.36
N ALA A 233 23.53 -3.90 2.27
CA ALA A 233 23.59 -5.33 1.95
C ALA A 233 22.50 -5.73 0.94
N MET A 234 21.25 -5.30 1.12
CA MET A 234 20.16 -5.58 0.18
C MET A 234 20.42 -4.96 -1.19
N LYS A 235 20.93 -3.72 -1.21
CA LYS A 235 21.28 -3.02 -2.46
C LYS A 235 22.35 -3.77 -3.26
N GLN A 236 23.33 -4.36 -2.60
CA GLN A 236 24.40 -5.13 -3.25
C GLN A 236 23.88 -6.40 -3.93
N VAL A 237 22.91 -7.09 -3.31
CA VAL A 237 22.40 -8.37 -3.84
C VAL A 237 21.20 -8.22 -4.78
N CYS A 238 20.43 -7.13 -4.68
CA CYS A 238 19.20 -6.94 -5.46
C CYS A 238 19.27 -5.81 -6.51
N GLY A 239 20.43 -5.18 -6.70
CA GLY A 239 20.57 -4.01 -7.57
C GLY A 239 20.13 -4.25 -9.03
N SER A 240 20.43 -5.42 -9.59
CA SER A 240 20.04 -5.82 -10.95
C SER A 240 18.74 -6.64 -11.01
N LEU A 241 18.30 -7.21 -9.88
CA LEU A 241 17.22 -8.20 -9.82
C LEU A 241 15.92 -7.74 -10.48
N LYS A 242 15.53 -6.47 -10.30
CA LYS A 242 14.31 -5.95 -10.91
C LYS A 242 14.39 -5.89 -12.43
N LEU A 243 15.54 -5.51 -12.97
CA LEU A 243 15.79 -5.43 -14.40
C LEU A 243 15.88 -6.82 -15.02
N GLU A 244 16.57 -7.75 -14.34
CA GLU A 244 16.65 -9.17 -14.74
C GLU A 244 15.25 -9.81 -14.76
N LEU A 245 14.40 -9.57 -13.76
CA LEU A 245 13.02 -10.09 -13.73
C LEU A 245 12.12 -9.44 -14.79
N ALA A 246 12.37 -8.18 -15.16
CA ALA A 246 11.64 -7.54 -16.26
C ALA A 246 12.03 -8.17 -17.61
N GLN A 247 13.33 -8.38 -17.85
CA GLN A 247 13.83 -9.07 -19.04
C GLN A 247 13.32 -10.52 -19.10
N TYR A 248 13.36 -11.24 -17.99
CA TYR A 248 12.80 -12.60 -17.89
C TYR A 248 11.34 -12.64 -18.35
N ARG A 249 10.50 -11.68 -17.92
CA ARG A 249 9.08 -11.65 -18.30
C ARG A 249 8.86 -11.36 -19.77
N GLU A 250 9.62 -10.42 -20.33
CA GLU A 250 9.57 -10.10 -21.76
C GLU A 250 9.96 -11.32 -22.60
N VAL A 251 11.06 -11.97 -22.22
CA VAL A 251 11.58 -13.16 -22.90
C VAL A 251 10.65 -14.36 -22.71
N ALA A 252 10.10 -14.59 -21.53
CA ALA A 252 9.18 -15.69 -21.27
C ALA A 252 7.90 -15.57 -22.10
N ALA A 253 7.40 -14.35 -22.33
CA ALA A 253 6.25 -14.12 -23.21
C ALA A 253 6.59 -14.44 -24.68
N PHE A 254 7.79 -14.11 -25.13
CA PHE A 254 8.26 -14.43 -26.49
C PHE A 254 8.52 -15.93 -26.68
N ALA A 255 9.15 -16.56 -25.70
CA ALA A 255 9.53 -17.98 -25.70
C ALA A 255 8.33 -18.94 -25.69
N GLN A 256 7.13 -18.49 -25.30
CA GLN A 256 5.91 -19.30 -25.43
C GLN A 256 5.57 -19.69 -26.87
N PHE A 257 6.08 -18.94 -27.86
CA PHE A 257 5.78 -19.15 -29.27
C PHE A 257 7.00 -19.58 -30.11
N GLY A 258 8.20 -19.61 -29.51
CA GLY A 258 9.46 -19.91 -30.20
C GLY A 258 9.91 -21.37 -30.01
N SER A 259 10.33 -22.03 -31.10
CA SER A 259 10.84 -23.40 -31.06
C SER A 259 12.34 -23.52 -30.78
N ASP A 260 13.12 -22.48 -31.10
CA ASP A 260 14.56 -22.41 -30.84
C ASP A 260 14.89 -21.13 -30.08
N LEU A 261 15.51 -21.29 -28.90
CA LEU A 261 16.00 -20.18 -28.07
C LEU A 261 17.53 -20.27 -28.05
N ASP A 262 18.21 -19.16 -28.27
CA ASP A 262 19.66 -19.08 -28.15
C ASP A 262 20.11 -19.27 -26.69
N ALA A 263 21.39 -19.61 -26.50
CA ALA A 263 21.93 -19.98 -25.18
C ALA A 263 21.78 -18.86 -24.13
N ALA A 264 21.83 -17.58 -24.54
CA ALA A 264 21.65 -16.46 -23.61
C ALA A 264 20.20 -16.38 -23.11
N THR A 265 19.23 -16.58 -24.01
CA THR A 265 17.80 -16.60 -23.69
C THR A 265 17.45 -17.81 -22.81
N GLN A 266 18.03 -18.98 -23.07
CA GLN A 266 17.86 -20.15 -22.20
C GLN A 266 18.47 -19.93 -20.81
N ALA A 267 19.65 -19.31 -20.73
CA ALA A 267 20.30 -18.99 -19.44
C ALA A 267 19.50 -17.96 -18.63
N LEU A 268 18.77 -17.05 -19.28
CA LEU A 268 17.90 -16.09 -18.61
C LEU A 268 16.61 -16.74 -18.07
N LEU A 269 16.10 -17.77 -18.74
CA LEU A 269 14.85 -18.46 -18.38
C LEU A 269 15.01 -19.54 -17.30
N ASN A 270 16.21 -20.08 -17.13
CA ASN A 270 16.57 -21.15 -16.19
C ASN A 270 17.13 -20.59 -14.87
#